data_AF-A0A8C5HGW8-F1
#
_entry.id   AF-A0A8C5HGW8-F1
#
_cell.length_a   1.000
_cell.length_b   1.000
_cell.length_c   1.000
_cell.angle_alpha   90.00
_cell.angle_beta   90.00
_cell.angle_gamma   90.00
#
_symmetry.space_group_name_H-M   'P 1'
#
loop_
_entity.id
_entity.type
_entity.pdbx_description
1 polymer ?
#
loop_
_entity_poly.entity_id
_entity_poly.type
_entity_poly.pdbx_seq_one_letter_code
_entity_poly.pdbx_strand_id
1 'polypeptide(L)'
;MASCLSWRLKRYGRSILASDGRAPSVWKIFEADNKRPAIVLKVVEPGYLLVMQGQESLDTISLHDSSSSLKVQKKSDNLFFRLILKGESRMLRMQFDGGSQAEAIKECSSAVKKLMEYVPVSTPESILLHPDQPPAEAPPPPTAQEKAVGGKQEVVQGMLSVKQLAQHYLGETTLTLPQEYSHSSLAQWDLKPILHVCLLDPGFAAFVEKVESELKKVLDE
;
A
#
# COMPACT_ATOMS: atom_id res chain seq x y z
N MET A 1 7.39 18.65 12.12
CA MET A 1 7.13 17.67 13.19
C MET A 1 6.12 16.67 12.65
N ALA A 2 6.51 15.44 12.36
CA ALA A 2 5.59 14.45 11.78
C ALA A 2 4.48 14.14 12.79
N SER A 3 3.22 14.35 12.41
CA SER A 3 2.06 14.06 13.26
C SER A 3 1.85 12.55 13.31
N CYS A 4 2.40 11.88 14.31
CA CYS A 4 2.12 10.47 14.56
C CYS A 4 0.74 10.36 15.24
N LEU A 5 -0.30 10.08 14.45
CA LEU A 5 -1.63 9.79 14.99
C LEU A 5 -1.66 8.37 15.55
N SER A 6 -2.25 8.23 16.73
CA SER A 6 -2.36 6.96 17.44
C SER A 6 -3.76 6.76 18.01
N TRP A 7 -4.28 5.55 17.89
CA TRP A 7 -5.59 5.16 18.40
C TRP A 7 -5.47 3.95 19.32
N ARG A 8 -6.27 3.92 20.38
CA ARG A 8 -6.34 2.74 21.27
C ARG A 8 -7.30 1.71 20.70
N LEU A 9 -6.91 0.45 20.82
CA LEU A 9 -7.73 -0.70 20.45
C LEU A 9 -8.14 -1.46 21.70
N LYS A 10 -9.43 -1.81 21.78
CA LYS A 10 -9.96 -2.72 22.78
C LYS A 10 -9.50 -4.14 22.50
N ARG A 11 -9.53 -4.53 21.22
CA ARG A 11 -9.16 -5.87 20.75
C ARG A 11 -8.46 -5.80 19.41
N TYR A 12 -7.51 -6.69 19.23
CA TYR A 12 -6.85 -6.96 17.97
C TYR A 12 -6.88 -8.46 17.68
N GLY A 13 -7.23 -8.85 16.47
CA GLY A 13 -7.29 -10.25 16.06
C GLY A 13 -6.61 -10.47 14.73
N ARG A 14 -5.91 -11.59 14.59
CA ARG A 14 -5.36 -12.05 13.30
C ARG A 14 -5.71 -13.50 13.03
N SER A 15 -6.06 -13.80 11.78
CA SER A 15 -6.29 -15.16 11.33
C SER A 15 -4.95 -15.86 11.13
N ILE A 16 -4.83 -17.07 11.66
CA ILE A 16 -3.70 -17.95 11.41
C ILE A 16 -4.20 -19.07 10.50
N LEU A 17 -3.54 -19.27 9.35
CA LEU A 17 -3.78 -20.46 8.54
C LEU A 17 -3.21 -21.67 9.29
N ALA A 18 -4.01 -22.73 9.41
CA ALA A 18 -3.50 -24.00 9.90
C ALA A 18 -2.52 -24.58 8.88
N SER A 19 -1.37 -25.07 9.37
CA SER A 19 -0.24 -25.54 8.56
C SER A 19 -0.57 -26.68 7.57
N ASP A 20 -1.75 -27.30 7.69
CA ASP A 20 -2.18 -28.44 6.88
C ASP A 20 -3.16 -28.10 5.76
N GLY A 21 -3.55 -26.82 5.61
CA GLY A 21 -4.48 -26.34 4.58
C GLY A 21 -5.89 -26.92 4.65
N ARG A 22 -6.18 -27.76 5.66
CA ARG A 22 -7.41 -28.56 5.78
C ARG A 22 -8.25 -28.13 6.99
N ALA A 23 -7.62 -27.54 8.00
CA ALA A 23 -8.31 -27.02 9.17
C ALA A 23 -8.79 -25.57 9.01
N PRO A 24 -9.94 -25.20 9.61
CA PRO A 24 -10.47 -23.84 9.55
C PRO A 24 -9.50 -22.83 10.19
N SER A 25 -9.42 -21.62 9.61
CA SER A 25 -8.55 -20.55 10.12
C SER A 25 -8.90 -20.19 11.56
N VAL A 26 -7.91 -20.27 12.47
CA VAL A 26 -8.08 -19.93 13.88
C VAL A 26 -7.73 -18.46 14.11
N TRP A 27 -8.57 -17.76 14.87
CA TRP A 27 -8.30 -16.36 15.24
C TRP A 27 -7.46 -16.30 16.51
N LYS A 28 -6.27 -15.70 16.40
CA LYS A 28 -5.49 -15.29 17.58
C LYS A 28 -5.94 -13.90 17.99
N ILE A 29 -6.53 -13.79 19.19
CA ILE A 29 -7.09 -12.57 19.74
C ILE A 29 -6.19 -12.02 20.85
N PHE A 30 -5.94 -10.72 20.78
CA PHE A 30 -5.25 -9.91 21.77
C PHE A 30 -6.25 -8.92 22.34
N GLU A 31 -6.36 -8.87 23.66
CA GLU A 31 -7.21 -7.91 24.37
C GLU A 31 -6.36 -7.09 25.33
N ALA A 32 -6.70 -5.81 25.46
CA ALA A 32 -6.21 -4.99 26.56
C ALA A 32 -7.10 -5.28 27.79
N ASP A 33 -6.47 -5.59 28.92
CA ASP A 33 -7.14 -5.79 30.20
C ASP A 33 -6.31 -5.14 31.32
N ASN A 34 -6.76 -5.21 32.57
CA ASN A 34 -6.04 -4.59 33.70
C ASN A 34 -4.63 -5.16 33.94
N LYS A 35 -4.30 -6.31 33.35
CA LYS A 35 -3.01 -7.01 33.51
C LYS A 35 -2.11 -6.86 32.29
N ARG A 36 -2.67 -6.53 31.13
CA ARG A 36 -1.96 -6.42 29.85
C ARG A 36 -1.89 -4.97 29.39
N PRO A 37 -0.76 -4.53 28.81
CA PRO A 37 -0.66 -3.18 28.25
C PRO A 37 -1.75 -2.89 27.22
N ALA A 38 -2.09 -1.61 27.06
CA ALA A 38 -3.00 -1.15 26.03
C ALA A 38 -2.47 -1.52 24.63
N ILE A 39 -3.39 -1.84 23.73
CA ILE A 39 -3.09 -2.08 22.32
C ILE A 39 -3.25 -0.74 21.60
N VAL A 40 -2.23 -0.35 20.83
CA VAL A 40 -2.19 0.93 20.12
C VAL A 40 -1.95 0.71 18.64
N LEU A 41 -2.82 1.33 17.83
CA LEU A 41 -2.67 1.47 16.39
C LEU A 41 -1.97 2.80 16.09
N LYS A 42 -0.94 2.78 15.24
CA LYS A 42 -0.26 4.01 14.78
C LYS A 42 -0.13 4.00 13.26
N VAL A 43 -0.35 5.15 12.64
CA VAL A 43 0.04 5.38 11.25
C VAL A 43 1.28 6.27 11.25
N VAL A 44 2.37 5.79 10.68
CA VAL A 44 3.67 6.46 10.63
C VAL A 44 4.05 6.74 9.18
N GLU A 45 4.57 7.92 8.92
CA GLU A 45 5.09 8.29 7.60
C GLU A 45 6.32 7.44 7.25
N PRO A 46 6.47 6.97 5.98
CA PRO A 46 5.72 7.40 4.80
C PRO A 46 4.35 6.71 4.60
N GLY A 47 3.91 5.76 5.42
CA GLY A 47 2.62 5.06 5.24
C GLY A 47 2.62 3.64 5.79
N TYR A 48 3.10 3.48 7.02
CA TYR A 48 3.10 2.20 7.74
C TYR A 48 2.06 2.22 8.84
N LEU A 49 1.29 1.13 8.94
CA LEU A 49 0.40 0.87 10.05
C LEU A 49 1.08 -0.09 11.04
N LEU A 50 1.24 0.37 12.28
CA LEU A 50 1.84 -0.38 13.37
C LEU A 50 0.78 -0.73 14.40
N VAL A 51 0.72 -1.99 14.81
CA VAL A 51 -0.10 -2.45 15.94
C VAL A 51 0.86 -2.89 17.04
N MET A 52 0.79 -2.27 18.21
CA MET A 52 1.69 -2.53 19.32
C MET A 52 0.91 -2.85 20.59
N GLN A 53 1.48 -3.66 21.48
CA GLN A 53 1.01 -3.89 22.84
C GLN A 53 2.18 -3.67 23.81
N GLY A 54 2.18 -2.53 24.51
CA GLY A 54 3.32 -2.12 25.33
C GLY A 54 4.55 -1.83 24.46
N GLN A 55 5.64 -2.57 24.68
CA GLN A 55 6.87 -2.47 23.88
C GLN A 55 6.92 -3.50 22.74
N GLU A 56 5.94 -4.40 22.64
CA GLU A 56 5.91 -5.45 21.62
C GLU A 56 5.16 -4.99 20.37
N SER A 57 5.75 -5.21 19.19
CA SER A 57 5.06 -5.04 17.92
C SER A 57 4.26 -6.30 17.60
N LEU A 58 2.93 -6.17 17.51
CA LEU A 58 2.05 -7.27 17.11
C LEU A 58 2.06 -7.47 15.59
N ASP A 59 1.97 -6.36 14.84
CA ASP A 59 1.96 -6.37 13.38
C ASP A 59 2.46 -5.04 12.80
N THR A 60 3.08 -5.11 11.61
CA THR A 60 3.51 -3.96 10.80
C THR A 60 3.03 -4.17 9.37
N ILE A 61 2.33 -3.18 8.82
CA ILE A 61 1.66 -3.26 7.53
C ILE A 61 2.06 -2.06 6.69
N SER A 62 2.53 -2.30 5.47
CA SER A 62 2.68 -1.24 4.48
C SER A 62 1.31 -0.89 3.90
N LEU A 63 0.95 0.40 3.89
CA LEU A 63 -0.30 0.88 3.29
C LEU A 63 -0.16 1.18 1.80
N HIS A 64 1.08 1.29 1.29
CA HIS A 64 1.43 1.56 -0.11
C HIS A 64 1.51 0.31 -0.99
N ASP A 65 0.84 -0.78 -0.60
CA ASP A 65 0.85 -2.02 -1.39
C ASP A 65 0.11 -1.80 -2.72
N SER A 66 0.90 -1.52 -3.77
CA SER A 66 0.43 -1.23 -5.14
C SER A 66 -0.19 -2.43 -5.84
N SER A 67 -0.14 -3.62 -5.23
CA SER A 67 -0.58 -4.88 -5.84
C SER A 67 -2.04 -5.24 -5.55
N SER A 68 -2.95 -4.29 -5.28
CA SER A 68 -4.39 -4.55 -5.01
C SER A 68 -4.70 -5.55 -3.88
N SER A 69 -3.68 -5.97 -3.14
CA SER A 69 -3.71 -7.09 -2.21
C SER A 69 -4.23 -6.72 -0.83
N LEU A 70 -4.19 -5.43 -0.49
CA LEU A 70 -4.73 -4.87 0.75
C LEU A 70 -6.14 -4.33 0.52
N LYS A 71 -7.12 -4.92 1.22
CA LYS A 71 -8.49 -4.41 1.29
C LYS A 71 -8.81 -4.02 2.73
N VAL A 72 -9.31 -2.81 2.91
CA VAL A 72 -9.71 -2.29 4.23
C VAL A 72 -11.21 -2.04 4.24
N GLN A 73 -11.89 -2.55 5.24
CA GLN A 73 -13.32 -2.34 5.44
C GLN A 73 -13.60 -1.85 6.85
N LYS A 74 -14.42 -0.80 6.97
CA LYS A 74 -14.92 -0.30 8.24
C LYS A 74 -16.32 -0.87 8.51
N LYS A 75 -16.59 -1.32 9.73
CA LYS A 75 -17.95 -1.64 10.20
C LYS A 75 -18.10 -1.20 11.65
N SER A 76 -18.95 -0.21 11.93
CA SER A 76 -19.07 0.39 13.28
C SER A 76 -17.69 0.88 13.79
N ASP A 77 -17.32 0.47 14.99
CA ASP A 77 -16.06 0.63 15.72
C ASP A 77 -14.98 -0.38 15.31
N ASN A 78 -15.18 -1.14 14.22
CA ASN A 78 -14.25 -2.16 13.76
C ASN A 78 -13.64 -1.80 12.40
N LEU A 79 -12.35 -2.11 12.25
CA LEU A 79 -11.65 -2.17 10.97
C LEU A 79 -11.25 -3.61 10.65
N PHE A 80 -11.44 -4.00 9.40
CA PHE A 80 -11.04 -5.29 8.85
C PHE A 80 -10.01 -5.06 7.77
N PHE A 81 -8.89 -5.76 7.86
CA PHE A 81 -7.85 -5.77 6.85
C PHE A 81 -7.79 -7.16 6.25
N ARG A 82 -7.86 -7.25 4.94
CA ARG A 82 -7.49 -8.45 4.19
C ARG A 82 -6.23 -8.13 3.42
N LEU A 83 -5.17 -8.89 3.64
CA LEU A 83 -3.94 -8.75 2.87
C LEU A 83 -3.64 -10.07 2.18
N ILE A 84 -3.29 -9.99 0.90
CA ILE A 84 -2.90 -11.15 0.09
C ILE A 84 -1.40 -11.05 -0.17
N LEU A 85 -0.60 -11.94 0.39
CA LEU A 85 0.84 -11.95 0.19
C LEU A 85 1.22 -13.30 -0.44
N LYS A 86 1.78 -13.28 -1.66
CA LYS A 86 2.23 -14.49 -2.39
C LYS A 86 1.15 -15.60 -2.47
N GLY A 87 -0.12 -15.21 -2.64
CA GLY A 87 -1.25 -16.15 -2.69
C GLY A 87 -1.86 -16.53 -1.34
N GLU A 88 -1.26 -16.12 -0.21
CA GLU A 88 -1.79 -16.35 1.12
C GLU A 88 -2.59 -15.15 1.62
N SER A 89 -3.84 -15.38 2.03
CA SER A 89 -4.71 -14.33 2.59
C SER A 89 -4.60 -14.28 4.11
N ARG A 90 -4.06 -13.18 4.66
CA ARG A 90 -4.12 -12.85 6.10
C ARG A 90 -5.28 -11.89 6.37
N MET A 91 -6.13 -12.23 7.34
CA MET A 91 -7.22 -11.37 7.82
C MET A 91 -6.90 -10.81 9.19
N LEU A 92 -7.05 -9.50 9.36
CA LEU A 92 -6.86 -8.80 10.62
C LEU A 92 -8.15 -8.07 10.98
N ARG A 93 -8.44 -8.01 12.29
CA ARG A 93 -9.59 -7.29 12.85
C ARG A 93 -9.12 -6.40 13.98
N MET A 94 -9.50 -5.14 13.93
CA MET A 94 -9.19 -4.13 14.95
C MET A 94 -10.49 -3.57 15.50
N GLN A 95 -10.69 -3.64 16.81
CA GLN A 95 -11.81 -2.99 17.49
C GLN A 95 -11.29 -1.79 18.28
N PHE A 96 -11.81 -0.61 17.98
CA PHE A 96 -11.41 0.63 18.63
C PHE A 96 -11.94 0.71 20.06
N ASP A 97 -11.15 1.34 20.92
CA ASP A 97 -11.52 1.61 22.30
C ASP A 97 -12.19 2.99 22.45
N GLY A 98 -13.06 3.13 23.44
CA GLY A 98 -13.79 4.36 23.74
C GLY A 98 -14.60 4.21 25.03
N GLY A 99 -14.86 5.31 25.73
CA GLY A 99 -15.68 5.30 26.95
C GLY A 99 -17.15 4.95 26.66
N SER A 100 -17.57 5.09 25.41
CA SER A 100 -18.86 4.62 24.88
C SER A 100 -18.72 4.06 23.47
N GLN A 101 -19.76 3.37 22.98
CA GLN A 101 -19.80 2.89 21.60
C GLN A 101 -19.68 4.04 20.59
N ALA A 102 -20.32 5.19 20.86
CA ALA A 102 -20.26 6.36 20.00
C ALA A 102 -18.83 6.93 19.92
N GLU A 103 -18.12 6.97 21.05
CA GLU A 103 -16.71 7.37 21.08
C GLU A 103 -15.82 6.40 20.32
N ALA A 104 -15.99 5.09 20.51
CA ALA A 104 -15.22 4.08 19.78
C ALA A 104 -15.43 4.18 18.25
N ILE A 105 -16.65 4.46 17.81
CA ILE A 105 -16.98 4.72 16.39
C ILE A 105 -16.29 6.01 15.90
N LYS A 106 -16.23 7.06 16.72
CA LYS A 106 -15.56 8.33 16.40
C LYS A 106 -14.06 8.12 16.22
N GLU A 107 -13.42 7.39 17.14
CA GLU A 107 -11.99 7.04 17.06
C GLU A 107 -11.70 6.19 15.82
N CYS A 108 -12.52 5.17 15.56
CA CYS A 108 -12.46 4.38 14.33
C CYS A 108 -12.57 5.25 13.07
N SER A 109 -13.50 6.21 13.06
CA SER A 109 -13.70 7.11 11.91
C SER A 109 -12.54 8.08 11.71
N SER A 110 -11.91 8.54 12.81
CA SER A 110 -10.68 9.33 12.77
C SER A 110 -9.52 8.53 12.15
N ALA A 111 -9.36 7.26 12.52
CA ALA A 111 -8.37 6.37 11.91
C ALA A 111 -8.64 6.13 10.43
N VAL A 112 -9.90 5.91 10.04
CA VAL A 112 -10.31 5.77 8.64
C VAL A 112 -9.92 7.01 7.84
N LYS A 113 -10.18 8.21 8.37
CA LYS A 113 -9.81 9.46 7.69
C LYS A 113 -8.32 9.52 7.37
N LYS A 114 -7.46 9.10 8.31
CA LYS A 114 -6.00 9.04 8.08
C LYS A 114 -5.61 7.90 7.13
N LEU A 115 -6.26 6.74 7.22
CA LEU A 115 -6.00 5.60 6.33
C LEU A 115 -6.37 5.89 4.87
N MET A 116 -7.44 6.66 4.64
CA MET A 116 -7.89 7.06 3.31
C MET A 116 -6.87 7.92 2.55
N GLU A 117 -5.86 8.50 3.23
CA GLU A 117 -4.73 9.16 2.58
C GLU A 117 -3.81 8.15 1.85
N TYR A 118 -3.90 6.86 2.16
CA TYR A 118 -3.01 5.80 1.64
C TYR A 118 -3.75 4.69 0.91
N VAL A 119 -4.92 4.26 1.41
CA VAL A 119 -5.66 3.10 0.90
C VAL A 119 -7.16 3.37 0.94
N PRO A 120 -7.94 2.99 -0.10
CA PRO A 120 -9.38 3.11 -0.04
C PRO A 120 -9.96 2.22 1.06
N VAL A 121 -10.90 2.78 1.84
CA VAL A 121 -11.61 2.06 2.90
C VAL A 121 -13.08 1.94 2.52
N SER A 122 -13.57 0.71 2.37
CA SER A 122 -14.98 0.45 2.07
C SER A 122 -15.84 0.54 3.33
N THR A 123 -17.00 1.19 3.23
CA THR A 123 -18.06 1.16 4.26
C THR A 123 -19.24 0.32 3.75
N PRO A 124 -19.86 -0.54 4.57
CA PRO A 124 -21.05 -1.31 4.19
C PRO A 124 -22.20 -0.45 3.62
N GLU A 125 -22.27 0.81 4.04
CA GLU A 125 -23.29 1.78 3.61
C GLU A 125 -23.07 2.27 2.17
N SER A 126 -21.84 2.21 1.63
CA SER A 126 -21.54 2.65 0.26
C SER A 126 -21.96 1.64 -0.82
N ILE A 127 -22.47 0.47 -0.43
CA ILE A 127 -22.98 -0.55 -1.36
C ILE A 127 -24.46 -0.30 -1.72
N LEU A 128 -25.14 0.62 -1.02
CA LEU A 128 -26.58 0.85 -1.19
C LEU A 128 -26.96 2.06 -2.07
N LEU A 129 -26.00 2.78 -2.64
CA LEU A 129 -26.25 4.00 -3.44
C LEU A 129 -26.03 3.88 -4.95
N HIS A 130 -25.85 2.67 -5.48
CA HIS A 130 -25.99 2.44 -6.92
C HIS A 130 -26.88 1.22 -7.21
N PRO A 131 -28.19 1.44 -7.17
CA PRO A 131 -29.07 0.92 -8.20
C PRO A 131 -29.79 2.07 -8.90
N ASP A 132 -29.84 1.98 -10.23
CA ASP A 132 -30.66 2.80 -11.15
C ASP A 132 -30.12 4.18 -11.55
N GLN A 133 -29.30 4.20 -12.60
CA GLN A 133 -29.32 5.31 -13.56
C GLN A 133 -29.28 4.76 -15.01
N PRO A 134 -30.34 4.94 -15.82
CA PRO A 134 -30.35 4.55 -17.23
C PRO A 134 -29.50 5.51 -18.10
N PRO A 135 -29.07 5.08 -19.30
CA PRO A 135 -28.11 5.82 -20.12
C PRO A 135 -28.79 7.02 -20.80
N ALA A 136 -28.34 8.24 -20.49
CA ALA A 136 -28.74 9.45 -21.20
C ALA A 136 -27.50 10.19 -21.71
N GLU A 137 -27.42 10.24 -23.04
CA GLU A 137 -26.70 11.13 -23.97
C GLU A 137 -25.51 11.97 -23.48
N ALA A 138 -24.37 11.72 -24.13
CA ALA A 138 -23.20 12.59 -24.15
C ALA A 138 -23.42 13.79 -25.10
N PRO A 139 -22.97 15.01 -24.75
CA PRO A 139 -22.75 16.08 -25.71
C PRO A 139 -21.33 15.99 -26.34
N PRO A 140 -21.12 16.49 -27.57
CA PRO A 140 -19.92 16.24 -28.37
C PRO A 140 -18.72 17.13 -27.96
N PRO A 141 -17.48 16.70 -28.25
CA PRO A 141 -16.28 17.50 -27.98
C PRO A 141 -16.04 18.58 -29.06
N PRO A 142 -15.50 19.76 -28.71
CA PRO A 142 -14.94 20.68 -29.69
C PRO A 142 -13.51 20.26 -30.05
N THR A 143 -13.31 20.06 -31.35
CA THR A 143 -12.02 19.91 -32.02
C THR A 143 -11.32 21.26 -32.12
N ALA A 144 -10.06 21.35 -31.70
CA ALA A 144 -9.09 22.30 -32.27
C ALA A 144 -7.66 21.78 -32.03
N GLN A 145 -7.02 21.38 -33.13
CA GLN A 145 -5.60 21.06 -33.22
C GLN A 145 -4.77 22.35 -33.24
N GLU A 146 -3.55 22.32 -32.69
CA GLU A 146 -2.39 22.88 -33.38
C GLU A 146 -1.08 22.18 -33.00
N LYS A 147 -0.38 21.73 -34.05
CA LYS A 147 0.96 21.12 -34.18
C LYS A 147 2.06 22.18 -33.91
N ALA A 148 3.35 21.93 -33.70
CA ALA A 148 4.28 20.78 -33.67
C ALA A 148 5.57 21.31 -32.95
N VAL A 149 6.54 20.54 -32.47
CA VAL A 149 7.58 19.80 -33.23
C VAL A 149 8.50 19.10 -32.20
N GLY A 150 8.84 17.82 -32.46
CA GLY A 150 10.22 17.34 -32.31
C GLY A 150 10.56 16.46 -31.11
N GLY A 151 10.15 15.19 -31.16
CA GLY A 151 10.55 14.12 -30.26
C GLY A 151 9.37 13.18 -30.14
N LYS A 152 9.49 11.94 -30.59
CA LYS A 152 8.41 10.94 -30.53
C LYS A 152 8.23 10.51 -29.07
N GLN A 153 7.76 11.42 -28.21
CA GLN A 153 7.37 11.12 -26.84
C GLN A 153 5.99 10.46 -26.91
N GLU A 154 5.99 9.14 -26.85
CA GLU A 154 4.79 8.36 -26.63
C GLU A 154 4.34 8.62 -25.19
N VAL A 155 3.37 9.50 -25.00
CA VAL A 155 2.70 9.69 -23.71
C VAL A 155 1.78 8.49 -23.53
N VAL A 156 2.32 7.41 -22.94
CA VAL A 156 1.57 6.19 -22.67
C VAL A 156 0.76 6.38 -21.40
N GLN A 157 -0.53 6.64 -21.57
CA GLN A 157 -1.48 6.72 -20.46
C GLN A 157 -1.88 5.30 -20.03
N GLY A 158 -1.20 4.78 -19.00
CA GLY A 158 -1.79 3.80 -18.08
C GLY A 158 -1.12 2.44 -17.92
N MET A 159 -0.31 1.95 -18.87
CA MET A 159 0.42 0.67 -18.71
C MET A 159 1.75 0.70 -19.48
N LEU A 160 2.87 0.49 -18.79
CA LEU A 160 4.19 0.30 -19.39
C LEU A 160 4.57 -1.18 -19.33
N SER A 161 5.04 -1.73 -20.44
CA SER A 161 5.62 -3.07 -20.45
C SER A 161 7.01 -3.07 -19.83
N VAL A 162 7.41 -4.23 -19.29
CA VAL A 162 8.76 -4.43 -18.73
C VAL A 162 9.84 -4.13 -19.78
N LYS A 163 9.59 -4.49 -21.05
CA LYS A 163 10.44 -4.19 -22.19
C LYS A 163 10.63 -2.69 -22.43
N GLN A 164 9.54 -1.91 -22.40
CA GLN A 164 9.59 -0.46 -22.53
C GLN A 164 10.40 0.21 -21.40
N LEU A 165 10.26 -0.28 -20.17
CA LEU A 165 11.05 0.21 -19.03
C LEU A 165 12.54 -0.12 -19.17
N ALA A 166 12.87 -1.35 -19.60
CA ALA A 166 14.24 -1.76 -19.83
C ALA A 166 14.93 -0.90 -20.90
N GLN A 167 14.24 -0.62 -22.03
CA GLN A 167 14.75 0.28 -23.08
C GLN A 167 14.99 1.71 -22.57
N HIS A 168 14.10 2.20 -21.71
CA HIS A 168 14.24 3.52 -21.10
C HIS A 168 15.47 3.60 -20.18
N TYR A 169 15.68 2.61 -19.30
CA TYR A 169 16.81 2.61 -18.36
C TYR A 169 18.16 2.32 -19.02
N LEU A 170 18.19 1.59 -20.15
CA LEU A 170 19.38 1.40 -20.97
C LEU A 170 19.70 2.60 -21.87
N GLY A 171 18.84 3.63 -21.89
CA GLY A 171 19.02 4.83 -22.70
C GLY A 171 18.71 4.65 -24.19
N GLU A 172 18.08 3.54 -24.57
CA GLU A 172 17.73 3.23 -25.96
C GLU A 172 16.50 4.00 -26.44
N THR A 173 15.55 4.31 -25.55
CA THR A 173 14.32 5.04 -25.87
C THR A 173 13.98 6.08 -24.80
N THR A 174 13.72 7.32 -25.19
CA THR A 174 13.22 8.37 -24.27
C THR A 174 11.71 8.25 -24.10
N LEU A 175 11.28 7.66 -22.99
CA LEU A 175 9.89 7.55 -22.57
C LEU A 175 9.57 8.60 -21.51
N THR A 176 8.43 9.29 -21.66
CA THR A 176 7.89 10.08 -20.55
C THR A 176 7.22 9.11 -19.58
N LEU A 177 7.92 8.77 -18.50
CA LEU A 177 7.36 7.87 -17.51
C LEU A 177 6.14 8.54 -16.83
N PRO A 178 5.06 7.78 -16.59
CA PRO A 178 3.94 8.24 -15.78
C PRO A 178 4.41 8.78 -14.42
N GLN A 179 3.66 9.70 -13.83
CA GLN A 179 4.04 10.41 -12.60
C GLN A 179 4.37 9.44 -11.44
N GLU A 180 3.77 8.25 -11.45
CA GLU A 180 4.00 7.15 -10.52
C GLU A 180 5.47 6.69 -10.47
N TYR A 181 6.24 6.82 -11.57
CA TYR A 181 7.67 6.51 -11.62
C TYR A 181 8.57 7.64 -11.10
N SER A 182 8.05 8.86 -11.04
CA SER A 182 8.75 10.01 -10.47
C SER A 182 8.77 9.99 -8.93
N HIS A 183 7.92 9.15 -8.33
CA HIS A 183 7.85 8.96 -6.88
C HIS A 183 8.89 7.92 -6.42
N SER A 184 10.17 8.30 -6.45
CA SER A 184 11.25 7.48 -5.90
C SER A 184 11.26 7.56 -4.37
N SER A 185 10.86 6.48 -3.70
CA SER A 185 11.06 6.30 -2.26
C SER A 185 12.55 6.14 -1.89
N LEU A 186 13.44 5.87 -2.86
CA LEU A 186 14.89 5.83 -2.66
C LEU A 186 15.49 7.23 -2.44
N ALA A 187 14.85 8.28 -2.96
CA ALA A 187 15.30 9.66 -2.74
C ALA A 187 15.17 10.12 -1.27
N GLN A 188 14.38 9.39 -0.47
CA GLN A 188 14.20 9.64 0.97
C GLN A 188 15.17 8.84 1.85
N TRP A 189 15.91 7.89 1.26
CA TRP A 189 16.91 7.11 1.97
C TRP A 189 18.20 7.92 2.02
N ASP A 190 18.86 7.97 3.18
CA ASP A 190 20.24 8.42 3.21
C ASP A 190 21.03 7.42 2.35
N LEU A 191 21.46 7.86 1.15
CA LEU A 191 22.20 7.04 0.19
C LEU A 191 23.61 6.72 0.71
N LYS A 192 24.11 7.49 1.68
CA LYS A 192 25.49 7.42 2.13
C LYS A 192 25.85 6.08 2.80
N PRO A 193 25.02 5.50 3.69
CA PRO A 193 25.27 4.16 4.25
C PRO A 193 25.19 3.05 3.19
N ILE A 194 24.28 3.17 2.22
CA ILE A 194 24.12 2.18 1.13
C ILE A 194 25.36 2.19 0.23
N LEU A 195 25.80 3.39 -0.17
CA LEU A 195 27.02 3.58 -0.96
C LEU A 195 28.25 3.02 -0.24
N HIS A 196 28.39 3.23 1.08
CA HIS A 196 29.48 2.64 1.83
C HIS A 196 29.45 1.10 1.76
N VAL A 197 28.29 0.47 1.89
CA VAL A 197 28.19 -1.00 1.77
C VAL A 197 28.55 -1.46 0.36
N CYS A 198 28.06 -0.78 -0.68
CA CYS A 198 28.39 -1.11 -2.07
C CYS A 198 29.88 -0.97 -2.38
N LEU A 199 30.56 0.05 -1.85
CA LEU A 199 31.98 0.29 -2.08
C LEU A 199 32.89 -0.65 -1.27
N LEU A 200 32.39 -1.21 -0.17
CA LEU A 200 33.13 -2.17 0.66
C LEU A 200 33.01 -3.61 0.17
N ASP A 201 32.08 -3.89 -0.75
CA ASP A 201 31.93 -5.21 -1.37
C ASP A 201 32.74 -5.29 -2.69
N PRO A 202 33.81 -6.10 -2.77
CA PRO A 202 34.59 -6.26 -3.98
C PRO A 202 33.79 -6.85 -5.16
N GLY A 203 32.70 -7.55 -4.88
CA GLY A 203 31.82 -8.14 -5.89
C GLY A 203 30.79 -7.17 -6.47
N PHE A 204 30.68 -5.96 -5.94
CA PHE A 204 29.62 -5.03 -6.33
C PHE A 204 29.69 -4.66 -7.83
N ALA A 205 30.87 -4.39 -8.37
CA ALA A 205 31.03 -4.07 -9.78
C ALA A 205 30.52 -5.20 -10.70
N ALA A 206 30.91 -6.45 -10.42
CA ALA A 206 30.45 -7.61 -11.17
C ALA A 206 28.94 -7.86 -10.99
N PHE A 207 28.39 -7.56 -9.82
CA PHE A 207 26.95 -7.61 -9.59
C PHE A 207 26.20 -6.59 -10.47
N VAL A 208 26.68 -5.35 -10.57
CA VAL A 208 26.09 -4.32 -11.43
C VAL A 208 26.12 -4.74 -12.90
N GLU A 209 27.25 -5.26 -13.39
CA GLU A 209 27.35 -5.80 -14.76
C GLU A 209 26.36 -6.94 -15.02
N LYS A 210 26.17 -7.82 -14.03
CA LYS A 210 25.19 -8.90 -14.12
C LYS A 210 23.75 -8.37 -14.18
N VAL A 211 23.42 -7.35 -13.38
CA VAL A 211 22.10 -6.70 -13.44
C VAL A 211 21.86 -6.09 -14.82
N GLU A 212 22.86 -5.40 -15.38
CA GLU A 212 22.76 -4.84 -16.73
C GLU A 212 22.59 -5.95 -17.79
N SER A 213 23.30 -7.07 -17.66
CA SER A 213 23.17 -8.21 -18.57
C SER A 213 21.78 -8.85 -18.52
N GLU A 214 21.21 -9.02 -17.33
CA GLU A 214 19.84 -9.55 -17.19
C GLU A 214 18.82 -8.55 -17.75
N LEU A 215 19.04 -7.25 -17.56
CA LEU A 215 18.17 -6.21 -18.13
C LEU A 215 18.18 -6.22 -19.66
N LYS A 216 19.33 -6.49 -20.28
CA LYS A 216 19.42 -6.67 -21.75
C LYS A 216 18.66 -7.90 -22.23
N LYS A 217 18.67 -9.02 -21.49
CA LYS A 217 17.90 -10.23 -21.88
C LYS A 217 16.40 -9.98 -21.90
N VAL A 218 15.90 -9.12 -21.03
CA VAL A 218 14.49 -8.70 -21.00
C VAL A 218 14.08 -7.94 -22.27
N LEU A 219 15.03 -7.41 -23.04
CA LEU A 219 14.76 -6.84 -24.37
C LEU A 219 14.55 -7.89 -25.46
N ASP A 220 15.13 -9.07 -25.30
CA ASP A 220 15.11 -10.16 -26.27
C ASP A 220 13.97 -11.18 -26.01
N GLU A 221 13.30 -11.10 -24.84
CA GLU A 221 11.99 -11.74 -24.55
C GLU A 221 10.83 -11.08 -25.34
#